data_AF-A0A538RZ80-F1
#
_entry.id   AF-A0A538RZ80-F1
#
_cell.length_a   1.000
_cell.length_b   1.000
_cell.length_c   1.000
_cell.angle_alpha   90.00
_cell.angle_beta   90.00
_cell.angle_gamma   90.00
#
_symmetry.space_group_name_H-M   'P 1'
#
loop_
_entity.id
_entity.type
_entity.pdbx_description
1 polymer ?
#
loop_
_entity_poly.entity_id
_entity_poly.type
_entity_poly.pdbx_seq_one_letter_code
_entity_poly.pdbx_strand_id
1 'polypeptide(L)'
;MWPWIKRWRDWAMTDLWSMHRIGPQPQALHYSYEKAGLTLHDQPIPWNAEAVLVEALVRLPVSSARRKADFLLRVARQDPILPESMRRDERDDRHRLFFRLSPPGQSVTAELLYQDRLLGQLTLPTLSRDDFINRLQLHLPTLCVRLGDQSVACQTFVASQCRGLLLSTVVSSPTSLVPLLDLGLRVELRSERGAVHTVPATLSSSQLAGRQALITLVPRRFPRRIGTWLATWILGDRPLFTHQIRAISQSHFRRSLRVSDTRFIVQRDKQNLHLARHLPPLEGVARVGPCFLVSSKEPGMAGLCSLHVRTQVPGSVQPPLLVEEDVLITDGPTMFAPGTVDACDLGQATAFDLRAKGRTLGTLSLSPAPVANFTAEGGFKSISDFPWSAAAEDELT
;
A
#
# COMPACT_ATOMS: atom_id res chain seq x y z
N MET A 1 24.00 3.30 6.72
CA MET A 1 24.59 3.56 8.05
C MET A 1 24.81 2.28 8.87
N TRP A 2 23.83 1.36 8.96
CA TRP A 2 23.94 0.12 9.75
C TRP A 2 24.97 -0.94 9.26
N PRO A 3 25.21 -1.14 7.94
CA PRO A 3 26.22 -2.10 7.46
C PRO A 3 27.66 -1.73 7.86
N TRP A 4 27.96 -0.43 7.89
CA TRP A 4 29.28 0.08 8.28
C TRP A 4 29.57 -0.15 9.77
N ILE A 5 28.54 -0.13 10.61
CA ILE A 5 28.63 -0.38 12.05
C ILE A 5 28.85 -1.86 12.36
N LYS A 6 28.20 -2.79 11.64
CA LYS A 6 28.49 -4.23 11.77
C LYS A 6 29.92 -4.55 11.32
N ARG A 7 30.35 -3.95 10.21
CA ARG A 7 31.72 -4.08 9.69
C ARG A 7 32.75 -3.59 10.72
N TRP A 8 32.51 -2.44 11.36
CA TRP A 8 33.33 -1.96 12.47
C TRP A 8 33.32 -2.88 13.70
N ARG A 9 32.17 -3.48 14.03
CA ARG A 9 32.05 -4.37 15.20
C ARG A 9 32.77 -5.70 15.00
N ASP A 10 32.64 -6.31 13.81
CA ASP A 10 33.35 -7.54 13.47
C ASP A 10 34.86 -7.26 13.39
N TRP A 11 35.27 -6.06 12.94
CA TRP A 11 36.66 -5.60 13.02
C TRP A 11 37.17 -5.49 14.47
N ALA A 12 36.40 -4.89 15.37
CA ALA A 12 36.78 -4.71 16.78
C ALA A 12 36.89 -6.04 17.54
N MET A 13 36.07 -7.05 17.21
CA MET A 13 36.11 -8.35 17.91
C MET A 13 37.28 -9.24 17.48
N THR A 14 37.86 -9.03 16.30
CA THR A 14 39.00 -9.84 15.81
C THR A 14 40.33 -9.42 16.46
N ASP A 15 40.42 -8.20 17.01
CA ASP A 15 41.63 -7.69 17.67
C ASP A 15 41.90 -8.33 19.04
N LEU A 16 40.86 -8.82 19.74
CA LEU A 16 41.01 -9.38 21.10
C LEU A 16 41.70 -10.75 21.17
N TRP A 17 41.87 -11.46 20.04
CA TRP A 17 42.36 -12.85 20.01
C TRP A 17 43.72 -13.05 19.31
N SER A 18 44.41 -11.97 18.92
CA SER A 18 45.53 -12.02 17.97
C SER A 18 46.95 -11.97 18.57
N MET A 19 47.13 -12.29 19.86
CA MET A 19 48.40 -11.98 20.55
C MET A 19 49.64 -12.86 20.24
N HIS A 20 49.59 -13.95 19.44
CA HIS A 20 50.74 -14.90 19.43
C HIS A 20 51.15 -15.52 18.07
N ARG A 21 51.09 -14.80 16.94
CA ARG A 21 51.58 -15.36 15.65
C ARG A 21 52.38 -14.35 14.81
N ILE A 22 53.63 -14.70 14.47
CA ILE A 22 54.63 -13.86 13.80
C ILE A 22 54.61 -14.09 12.26
N GLY A 23 53.46 -13.92 11.61
CA GLY A 23 53.35 -14.13 10.15
C GLY A 23 52.27 -13.27 9.49
N PRO A 24 52.24 -13.19 8.15
CA PRO A 24 51.14 -12.54 7.45
C PRO A 24 49.83 -13.25 7.79
N GLN A 25 48.81 -12.48 8.18
CA GLN A 25 47.51 -13.00 8.55
C GLN A 25 46.40 -12.22 7.85
N PRO A 26 45.39 -12.90 7.28
CA PRO A 26 44.16 -12.21 6.96
C PRO A 26 43.46 -11.87 8.28
N GLN A 27 43.04 -10.63 8.39
CA GLN A 27 42.19 -10.21 9.50
C GLN A 27 40.73 -10.29 9.09
N ALA A 28 40.42 -9.92 7.85
CA ALA A 28 39.07 -9.97 7.33
C ALA A 28 39.06 -10.17 5.81
N LEU A 29 38.08 -10.92 5.34
CA LEU A 29 37.75 -11.11 3.93
C LEU A 29 36.29 -10.75 3.74
N HIS A 30 36.02 -9.81 2.85
CA HIS A 30 34.67 -9.38 2.52
C HIS A 30 34.46 -9.47 1.01
N TYR A 31 33.21 -9.62 0.61
CA TYR A 31 32.83 -9.55 -0.79
C TYR A 31 31.66 -8.59 -0.99
N SER A 32 31.61 -8.05 -2.19
CA SER A 32 30.49 -7.26 -2.67
C SER A 32 30.32 -7.51 -4.16
N TYR A 33 29.19 -7.09 -4.71
CA TYR A 33 29.00 -7.11 -6.15
C TYR A 33 28.53 -5.75 -6.65
N GLU A 34 28.80 -5.51 -7.93
CA GLU A 34 28.38 -4.31 -8.63
C GLU A 34 27.25 -4.62 -9.61
N LYS A 35 26.30 -3.69 -9.71
CA LYS A 35 25.25 -3.72 -10.73
C LYS A 35 24.67 -2.32 -10.91
N ALA A 36 24.62 -1.82 -12.14
CA ALA A 36 24.05 -0.51 -12.47
C ALA A 36 24.59 0.63 -11.60
N GLY A 37 25.90 0.61 -11.34
CA GLY A 37 26.59 1.61 -10.51
C GLY A 37 26.35 1.49 -8.99
N LEU A 38 25.62 0.47 -8.53
CA LEU A 38 25.47 0.15 -7.12
C LEU A 38 26.49 -0.90 -6.68
N THR A 39 27.05 -0.75 -5.48
CA THR A 39 27.89 -1.76 -4.82
C THR A 39 27.18 -2.32 -3.59
N LEU A 40 26.94 -3.63 -3.57
CA LEU A 40 26.13 -4.30 -2.56
C LEU A 40 27.02 -5.27 -1.78
N HIS A 41 27.12 -5.05 -0.47
CA HIS A 41 28.00 -5.81 0.41
C HIS A 41 27.31 -7.01 1.04
N ASP A 42 28.05 -8.11 1.19
CA ASP A 42 27.68 -9.29 1.98
C ASP A 42 26.30 -9.87 1.62
N GLN A 43 25.96 -9.86 0.34
CA GLN A 43 24.72 -10.43 -0.21
C GLN A 43 25.03 -11.43 -1.32
N PRO A 44 24.25 -12.51 -1.46
CA PRO A 44 24.38 -13.43 -2.58
C PRO A 44 24.49 -12.71 -3.93
N ILE A 45 25.51 -13.08 -4.71
CA ILE A 45 25.84 -12.47 -5.99
C ILE A 45 24.79 -12.93 -7.01
N PRO A 46 23.95 -12.03 -7.54
CA PRO A 46 22.94 -12.43 -8.50
C PRO A 46 23.58 -12.80 -9.85
N TRP A 47 22.92 -13.70 -10.58
CA TRP A 47 23.32 -14.13 -11.93
C TRP A 47 23.57 -12.99 -12.92
N ASN A 48 22.98 -11.81 -12.67
CA ASN A 48 23.08 -10.62 -13.51
C ASN A 48 23.96 -9.51 -12.92
N ALA A 49 24.78 -9.81 -11.90
CA ALA A 49 25.82 -8.89 -11.44
C ALA A 49 26.77 -8.53 -12.60
N GLU A 50 27.37 -7.34 -12.54
CA GLU A 50 28.35 -6.89 -13.54
C GLU A 50 29.77 -7.27 -13.13
N ALA A 51 30.06 -7.21 -11.83
CA ALA A 51 31.34 -7.60 -11.26
C ALA A 51 31.19 -8.03 -9.80
N VAL A 52 32.16 -8.80 -9.31
CA VAL A 52 32.32 -9.12 -7.90
C VAL A 52 33.63 -8.50 -7.43
N LEU A 53 33.58 -7.89 -6.24
CA LEU A 53 34.72 -7.31 -5.57
C LEU A 53 35.03 -8.13 -4.32
N VAL A 54 36.28 -8.52 -4.15
CA VAL A 54 36.78 -9.10 -2.90
C VAL A 54 37.73 -8.11 -2.26
N GLU A 55 37.44 -7.75 -1.01
CA GLU A 55 38.30 -6.88 -0.20
C GLU A 55 38.94 -7.72 0.89
N ALA A 56 40.27 -7.76 0.90
CA ALA A 56 41.05 -8.42 1.94
C ALA A 56 41.79 -7.41 2.80
N LEU A 57 41.57 -7.49 4.10
CA LEU A 57 42.35 -6.78 5.11
C LEU A 57 43.43 -7.73 5.62
N VAL A 58 44.69 -7.42 5.33
CA VAL A 58 45.84 -8.22 5.74
C VAL A 58 46.76 -7.41 6.64
N ARG A 59 47.31 -8.07 7.66
CA ARG A 59 48.42 -7.53 8.45
C ARG A 59 49.71 -8.17 7.96
N LEU A 60 50.66 -7.35 7.53
CA LEU A 60 51.95 -7.82 7.03
C LEU A 60 53.08 -7.43 7.99
N PRO A 61 54.07 -8.30 8.23
CA PRO A 61 55.27 -7.94 8.97
C PRO A 61 55.98 -6.72 8.38
N VAL A 62 56.61 -5.91 9.24
CA VAL A 62 57.42 -4.75 8.80
C VAL A 62 58.66 -5.17 8.01
N SER A 63 59.17 -6.38 8.28
CA SER A 63 60.37 -6.94 7.67
C SER A 63 60.16 -7.59 6.29
N SER A 64 58.92 -7.90 5.91
CA SER A 64 58.62 -8.55 4.61
C SER A 64 58.48 -7.54 3.48
N ALA A 65 59.01 -7.85 2.29
CA ALA A 65 58.81 -7.04 1.09
C ALA A 65 57.31 -6.94 0.77
N ARG A 66 56.80 -5.71 0.65
CA ARG A 66 55.35 -5.43 0.52
C ARG A 66 54.98 -5.20 -0.93
N ARG A 67 55.03 -6.24 -1.78
CA ARG A 67 54.64 -6.08 -3.20
C ARG A 67 53.21 -6.54 -3.41
N LYS A 68 52.46 -5.73 -4.15
CA LYS A 68 51.12 -6.06 -4.63
C LYS A 68 51.07 -7.41 -5.36
N ALA A 69 52.13 -7.74 -6.10
CA ALA A 69 52.25 -8.98 -6.88
C ALA A 69 52.45 -10.25 -6.03
N ASP A 70 52.77 -10.10 -4.74
CA ASP A 70 52.93 -11.25 -3.84
C ASP A 70 51.58 -11.84 -3.39
N PHE A 71 50.48 -11.13 -3.68
CA PHE A 71 49.12 -11.54 -3.35
C PHE A 71 48.39 -12.02 -4.59
N LEU A 72 47.64 -13.09 -4.43
CA LEU A 72 46.75 -13.60 -5.47
C LEU A 72 45.49 -14.19 -4.84
N LEU A 73 44.37 -14.05 -5.54
CA LEU A 73 43.10 -14.65 -5.19
C LEU A 73 42.87 -15.84 -6.12
N ARG A 74 42.80 -17.04 -5.56
CA ARG A 74 42.51 -18.27 -6.29
C ARG A 74 41.03 -18.60 -6.17
N VAL A 75 40.36 -18.73 -7.30
CA VAL A 75 38.98 -19.22 -7.39
C VAL A 75 39.00 -20.50 -8.20
N ALA A 76 38.28 -21.54 -7.74
CA ALA A 76 38.30 -22.83 -8.40
C ALA A 76 37.97 -22.71 -9.91
N ARG A 77 38.81 -23.35 -10.76
CA ARG A 77 38.66 -23.38 -12.22
C ARG A 77 38.84 -22.02 -12.92
N GLN A 78 39.48 -21.05 -12.27
CA GLN A 78 39.89 -19.79 -12.88
C GLN A 78 41.40 -19.59 -12.67
N ASP A 79 42.01 -18.80 -13.56
CA ASP A 79 43.39 -18.37 -13.37
C ASP A 79 43.52 -17.52 -12.10
N PRO A 80 44.69 -17.53 -11.44
CA PRO A 80 44.96 -16.67 -10.29
C PRO A 80 44.69 -15.19 -10.59
N ILE A 81 43.87 -14.55 -9.75
CA ILE A 81 43.50 -13.15 -9.91
C ILE A 81 44.44 -12.29 -9.06
N LEU A 82 45.18 -11.40 -9.71
CA LEU A 82 46.01 -10.42 -9.01
C LEU A 82 45.13 -9.30 -8.44
N PRO A 83 45.51 -8.67 -7.31
CA PRO A 83 44.78 -7.51 -6.81
C PRO A 83 44.79 -6.39 -7.85
N GLU A 84 43.75 -5.58 -7.89
CA GLU A 84 43.66 -4.36 -8.69
C GLU A 84 44.36 -3.21 -7.97
N SER A 85 44.22 -3.13 -6.65
CA SER A 85 44.91 -2.13 -5.84
C SER A 85 45.26 -2.64 -4.45
N MET A 86 46.26 -2.00 -3.86
CA MET A 86 46.73 -2.24 -2.50
C MET A 86 46.86 -0.90 -1.81
N ARG A 87 46.09 -0.68 -0.74
CA ARG A 87 46.07 0.58 0.02
C ARG A 87 46.51 0.32 1.46
N ARG A 88 47.38 1.18 1.99
CA ARG A 88 47.75 1.15 3.41
C ARG A 88 46.67 1.88 4.22
N ASP A 89 46.27 1.31 5.35
CA ASP A 89 45.43 2.01 6.31
C ASP A 89 46.29 3.01 7.10
N GLU A 90 45.90 4.27 7.20
CA GLU A 90 46.75 5.33 7.77
C GLU A 90 47.02 5.13 9.26
N ARG A 91 46.15 4.37 9.95
CA ARG A 91 46.18 4.22 11.41
C ARG A 91 46.86 2.93 11.89
N ASP A 92 47.20 2.00 10.99
CA ASP A 92 47.76 0.70 11.37
C ASP A 92 48.67 0.11 10.25
N ASP A 93 49.48 -0.91 10.56
CA ASP A 93 50.27 -1.70 9.59
C ASP A 93 49.39 -2.68 8.77
N ARG A 94 48.13 -2.30 8.55
CA ARG A 94 47.15 -3.06 7.79
C ARG A 94 47.12 -2.60 6.34
N HIS A 95 46.92 -3.54 5.44
CA HIS A 95 46.78 -3.28 4.02
C HIS A 95 45.46 -3.84 3.51
N ARG A 96 44.79 -3.05 2.68
CA ARG A 96 43.56 -3.41 1.99
C ARG A 96 43.88 -3.75 0.56
N LEU A 97 43.63 -4.99 0.19
CA LEU A 97 43.77 -5.51 -1.16
C LEU A 97 42.37 -5.57 -1.77
N PHE A 98 42.24 -5.05 -2.99
CA PHE A 98 40.99 -5.07 -3.74
C PHE A 98 41.19 -5.97 -4.96
N PHE A 99 40.35 -6.98 -5.09
CA PHE A 99 40.30 -7.88 -6.24
C PHE A 99 38.97 -7.67 -6.96
N ARG A 100 39.01 -7.64 -8.29
CA ARG A 100 37.83 -7.55 -9.15
C ARG A 100 37.78 -8.80 -10.02
N LEU A 101 36.65 -9.47 -10.04
CA LEU A 101 36.45 -10.70 -10.78
C LEU A 101 35.08 -10.74 -11.46
N SER A 102 34.98 -11.57 -12.51
CA SER A 102 33.71 -11.85 -13.16
C SER A 102 32.78 -12.60 -12.21
N PRO A 103 31.46 -12.34 -12.25
CA PRO A 103 30.49 -13.05 -11.43
C PRO A 103 30.57 -14.57 -11.65
N PRO A 104 30.68 -15.38 -10.59
CA PRO A 104 30.73 -16.83 -10.74
C PRO A 104 29.33 -17.37 -11.10
N GLY A 105 29.28 -18.38 -11.96
CA GLY A 105 28.01 -19.03 -12.35
C GLY A 105 27.40 -19.92 -11.27
N GLN A 106 28.19 -20.28 -10.26
CA GLN A 106 27.77 -21.09 -9.10
C GLN A 106 28.53 -20.64 -7.86
N SER A 107 28.09 -21.05 -6.67
CA SER A 107 28.77 -20.69 -5.43
C SER A 107 30.16 -21.32 -5.39
N VAL A 108 31.17 -20.51 -5.09
CA VAL A 108 32.59 -20.91 -5.12
C VAL A 108 33.33 -20.44 -3.87
N THR A 109 34.39 -21.14 -3.52
CA THR A 109 35.34 -20.69 -2.50
C THR A 109 36.46 -19.91 -3.17
N ALA A 110 36.74 -18.72 -2.65
CA ALA A 110 37.89 -17.90 -3.04
C ALA A 110 38.94 -17.95 -1.93
N GLU A 111 40.18 -18.22 -2.32
CA GLU A 111 41.32 -18.40 -1.41
C GLU A 111 42.32 -17.26 -1.63
N LEU A 112 42.63 -16.52 -0.58
CA LEU A 112 43.66 -15.50 -0.59
C LEU A 112 45.01 -16.14 -0.27
N LEU A 113 45.97 -15.96 -1.17
CA LEU A 113 47.32 -16.50 -1.06
C LEU A 113 48.34 -15.36 -0.98
N TYR A 114 49.40 -15.56 -0.21
CA TYR A 114 50.60 -14.72 -0.17
C TYR A 114 51.81 -15.60 -0.41
N GLN A 115 52.53 -15.38 -1.52
CA GLN A 115 53.66 -16.23 -1.93
C GLN A 115 53.32 -17.73 -1.84
N ASP A 116 52.20 -18.13 -2.46
CA ASP A 116 51.62 -19.49 -2.45
C ASP A 116 51.15 -20.03 -1.09
N ARG A 117 51.31 -19.27 -0.01
CA ARG A 117 50.78 -19.63 1.31
C ARG A 117 49.35 -19.15 1.47
N LEU A 118 48.45 -20.06 1.84
CA LEU A 118 47.07 -19.73 2.14
C LEU A 118 47.02 -18.79 3.36
N LEU A 119 46.51 -17.58 3.12
CA LEU A 119 46.20 -16.64 4.18
C LEU A 119 44.82 -16.95 4.73
N GLY A 120 43.79 -16.96 3.87
CA GLY A 120 42.41 -17.19 4.28
C GLY A 120 41.51 -17.55 3.10
N GLN A 121 40.26 -17.88 3.39
CA GLN A 121 39.27 -18.28 2.40
C GLN A 121 37.92 -17.64 2.71
N LEU A 122 37.10 -17.42 1.67
CA LEU A 122 35.73 -16.95 1.79
C LEU A 122 34.84 -17.65 0.77
N THR A 123 33.57 -17.84 1.10
CA THR A 123 32.58 -18.35 0.14
C THR A 123 31.93 -17.17 -0.57
N LEU A 124 31.86 -17.25 -1.91
CA LEU A 124 31.12 -16.34 -2.78
C LEU A 124 29.77 -17.00 -3.12
N PRO A 125 28.70 -16.76 -2.33
CA PRO A 125 27.40 -17.33 -2.62
C PRO A 125 26.79 -16.68 -3.86
N THR A 126 26.18 -17.50 -4.71
CA THR A 126 25.47 -17.06 -5.92
C THR A 126 23.98 -17.19 -5.75
N LEU A 127 23.23 -16.27 -6.34
CA LEU A 127 21.78 -16.31 -6.42
C LEU A 127 21.37 -16.54 -7.86
N SER A 128 20.67 -17.65 -8.12
CA SER A 128 20.15 -17.95 -9.45
C SER A 128 18.94 -17.08 -9.78
N ARG A 129 18.63 -16.97 -11.08
CA ARG A 129 17.44 -16.26 -11.57
C ARG A 129 16.17 -16.84 -10.96
N ASP A 130 16.04 -18.15 -10.97
CA ASP A 130 14.84 -18.84 -10.52
C ASP A 130 14.68 -18.73 -8.99
N ASP A 131 15.77 -18.84 -8.24
CA ASP A 131 15.73 -18.66 -6.78
C ASP A 131 15.27 -17.26 -6.38
N PHE A 132 15.76 -16.22 -7.08
CA PHE A 132 15.33 -14.85 -6.81
C PHE A 132 13.85 -14.66 -7.13
N ILE A 133 13.39 -15.11 -8.32
CA ILE A 133 11.99 -14.97 -8.73
C ILE A 133 11.07 -15.75 -7.78
N ASN A 134 11.45 -16.95 -7.37
CA ASN A 134 10.64 -17.79 -6.47
C ASN A 134 10.54 -17.24 -5.04
N ARG A 135 11.50 -16.40 -4.63
CA ARG A 135 11.52 -15.76 -3.30
C ARG A 135 11.02 -14.31 -3.34
N LEU A 136 10.72 -13.77 -4.51
CA LEU A 136 10.14 -12.44 -4.67
C LEU A 136 8.67 -12.48 -4.26
N GLN A 137 8.26 -11.55 -3.39
CA GLN A 137 6.89 -11.46 -2.92
C GLN A 137 6.30 -10.09 -3.25
N LEU A 138 5.01 -10.10 -3.60
CA LEU A 138 4.18 -8.90 -3.69
C LEU A 138 3.23 -8.87 -2.51
N HIS A 139 3.27 -7.79 -1.73
CA HIS A 139 2.40 -7.57 -0.59
C HIS A 139 1.42 -6.44 -0.88
N LEU A 140 0.16 -6.66 -0.49
CA LEU A 140 -0.92 -5.69 -0.59
C LEU A 140 -1.06 -5.02 -1.98
N PRO A 141 -1.05 -5.79 -3.10
CA PRO A 141 -1.31 -5.24 -4.41
C PRO A 141 -2.71 -4.59 -4.43
N THR A 142 -2.72 -3.26 -4.51
CA THR A 142 -3.92 -2.44 -4.36
C THR A 142 -4.10 -1.59 -5.62
N LEU A 143 -5.35 -1.45 -6.04
CA LEU A 143 -5.74 -0.53 -7.11
C LEU A 143 -6.62 0.56 -6.51
N CYS A 144 -6.20 1.80 -6.71
CA CYS A 144 -6.92 2.99 -6.31
C CYS A 144 -7.48 3.70 -7.54
N VAL A 145 -8.71 4.19 -7.41
CA VAL A 145 -9.37 5.04 -8.41
C VAL A 145 -9.36 6.47 -7.90
N ARG A 146 -9.02 7.43 -8.77
CA ARG A 146 -9.15 8.85 -8.47
C ARG A 146 -10.58 9.30 -8.77
N LEU A 147 -11.32 9.70 -7.73
CA LEU A 147 -12.70 10.17 -7.79
C LEU A 147 -12.73 11.58 -7.21
N GLY A 148 -13.04 12.58 -8.03
CA GLY A 148 -12.98 13.98 -7.59
C GLY A 148 -11.54 14.40 -7.28
N ASP A 149 -11.30 14.76 -6.03
CA ASP A 149 -10.03 15.09 -5.40
C ASP A 149 -9.44 13.95 -4.54
N GLN A 150 -10.18 12.85 -4.37
CA GLN A 150 -9.79 11.72 -3.52
C GLN A 150 -9.26 10.54 -4.34
N SER A 151 -8.42 9.71 -3.72
CA SER A 151 -7.97 8.42 -4.26
C SER A 151 -8.38 7.30 -3.32
N VAL A 152 -9.13 6.33 -3.83
CA VAL A 152 -9.80 5.32 -3.01
C VAL A 152 -9.46 3.94 -3.53
N ALA A 153 -9.01 3.04 -2.65
CA ALA A 153 -8.84 1.64 -2.98
C ALA A 153 -10.21 0.99 -3.16
N CYS A 154 -10.45 0.38 -4.33
CA CYS A 154 -11.76 -0.19 -4.64
C CYS A 154 -11.66 -1.30 -5.69
N GLN A 155 -12.67 -2.18 -5.70
CA GLN A 155 -12.84 -3.21 -6.72
C GLN A 155 -13.88 -2.78 -7.77
N THR A 156 -14.86 -1.97 -7.37
CA THR A 156 -15.94 -1.49 -8.23
C THR A 156 -15.99 0.04 -8.19
N PHE A 157 -16.15 0.69 -9.33
CA PHE A 157 -16.25 2.16 -9.40
C PHE A 157 -17.13 2.65 -10.54
N VAL A 158 -17.56 3.92 -10.48
CA VAL A 158 -18.35 4.53 -11.55
C VAL A 158 -17.45 4.98 -12.69
N ALA A 159 -17.63 4.38 -13.88
CA ALA A 159 -16.75 4.59 -15.03
C ALA A 159 -16.62 6.09 -15.41
N SER A 160 -17.72 6.83 -15.39
CA SER A 160 -17.76 8.26 -15.77
C SER A 160 -17.15 9.19 -14.74
N GLN A 161 -16.88 8.72 -13.52
CA GLN A 161 -16.30 9.51 -12.43
C GLN A 161 -14.80 9.27 -12.25
N CYS A 162 -14.27 8.20 -12.86
CA CYS A 162 -12.85 7.87 -12.81
C CYS A 162 -12.02 8.94 -13.53
N ARG A 163 -11.20 9.67 -12.76
CA ARG A 163 -10.25 10.66 -13.26
C ARG A 163 -8.84 10.11 -13.41
N GLY A 164 -8.60 8.88 -12.99
CA GLY A 164 -7.29 8.23 -13.04
C GLY A 164 -7.25 6.94 -12.23
N LEU A 165 -6.22 6.15 -12.47
CA LEU A 165 -5.89 4.97 -11.68
C LEU A 165 -4.52 5.14 -11.05
N LEU A 166 -4.37 4.54 -9.88
CA LEU A 166 -3.10 4.36 -9.21
C LEU A 166 -3.01 2.90 -8.78
N LEU A 167 -1.90 2.24 -9.10
CA LEU A 167 -1.63 0.88 -8.64
C LEU A 167 -0.46 0.94 -7.68
N SER A 168 -0.60 0.26 -6.55
CA SER A 168 0.46 0.19 -5.55
C SER A 168 0.67 -1.24 -5.09
N THR A 169 1.91 -1.58 -4.81
CA THR A 169 2.27 -2.84 -4.17
C THR A 169 3.57 -2.66 -3.42
N VAL A 170 3.79 -3.47 -2.39
CA VAL A 170 5.09 -3.57 -1.74
C VAL A 170 5.79 -4.82 -2.24
N VAL A 171 6.88 -4.65 -2.98
CA VAL A 171 7.71 -5.77 -3.41
C VAL A 171 8.75 -6.06 -2.33
N SER A 172 9.00 -7.34 -2.05
CA SER A 172 10.02 -7.76 -1.09
C SER A 172 10.83 -8.96 -1.61
N SER A 173 12.08 -9.05 -1.17
CA SER A 173 12.98 -10.17 -1.44
C SER A 173 13.93 -10.38 -0.25
N PRO A 174 14.42 -11.61 0.00
CA PRO A 174 15.46 -11.85 1.00
C PRO A 174 16.78 -11.12 0.72
N THR A 175 17.04 -10.76 -0.55
CA THR A 175 18.20 -9.97 -0.99
C THR A 175 17.73 -8.62 -1.54
N SER A 176 18.68 -7.76 -1.90
CA SER A 176 18.36 -6.49 -2.55
C SER A 176 17.56 -6.70 -3.83
N LEU A 177 16.74 -5.72 -4.18
CA LEU A 177 15.85 -5.70 -5.34
C LEU A 177 16.56 -5.38 -6.67
N VAL A 178 17.86 -5.09 -6.63
CA VAL A 178 18.73 -4.88 -7.79
C VAL A 178 18.49 -5.85 -8.96
N PRO A 179 18.31 -7.18 -8.76
CA PRO A 179 18.10 -8.10 -9.88
C PRO A 179 16.82 -7.82 -10.69
N LEU A 180 15.87 -7.04 -10.17
CA LEU A 180 14.65 -6.65 -10.90
C LEU A 180 14.93 -5.79 -12.14
N LEU A 181 16.08 -5.10 -12.20
CA LEU A 181 16.44 -4.23 -13.33
C LEU A 181 16.33 -4.92 -14.69
N ASP A 182 16.77 -6.18 -14.77
CA ASP A 182 16.81 -6.92 -16.04
C ASP A 182 15.59 -7.84 -16.22
N LEU A 183 14.73 -7.94 -15.20
CA LEU A 183 13.56 -8.82 -15.24
C LEU A 183 12.30 -8.11 -15.73
N GLY A 184 12.31 -6.78 -15.86
CA GLY A 184 11.21 -6.03 -16.49
C GLY A 184 9.88 -6.15 -15.73
N LEU A 185 9.89 -5.83 -14.42
CA LEU A 185 8.67 -5.74 -13.62
C LEU A 185 7.72 -4.69 -14.23
N ARG A 186 6.47 -5.09 -14.46
CA ARG A 186 5.46 -4.23 -15.09
C ARG A 186 4.07 -4.60 -14.64
N VAL A 187 3.11 -3.73 -14.93
CA VAL A 187 1.68 -4.06 -14.83
C VAL A 187 1.04 -4.00 -16.20
N GLU A 188 0.28 -5.03 -16.52
CA GLU A 188 -0.58 -5.07 -17.70
C GLU A 188 -2.03 -4.86 -17.29
N LEU A 189 -2.64 -3.83 -17.87
CA LEU A 189 -4.05 -3.51 -17.75
C LEU A 189 -4.77 -3.98 -19.00
N ARG A 190 -5.72 -4.89 -18.84
CA ARG A 190 -6.51 -5.44 -19.94
C ARG A 190 -8.01 -5.28 -19.66
N SER A 191 -8.75 -4.90 -20.68
CA SER A 191 -10.21 -5.06 -20.71
C SER A 191 -10.55 -6.40 -21.34
N GLU A 192 -11.67 -7.02 -20.97
CA GLU A 192 -12.13 -8.28 -21.58
C GLU A 192 -12.20 -8.24 -23.11
N ARG A 193 -12.42 -7.07 -23.71
CA ARG A 193 -12.55 -6.88 -25.18
C ARG A 193 -11.59 -5.84 -25.75
N GLY A 194 -10.56 -5.46 -24.99
CA GLY A 194 -9.72 -4.29 -25.30
C GLY A 194 -8.25 -4.60 -25.48
N ALA A 195 -7.51 -3.57 -25.94
CA ALA A 195 -6.07 -3.60 -26.02
C ALA A 195 -5.44 -3.75 -24.63
N VAL A 196 -4.28 -4.40 -24.58
CA VAL A 196 -3.45 -4.48 -23.37
C VAL A 196 -2.64 -3.20 -23.24
N HIS A 197 -2.60 -2.65 -22.02
CA HIS A 197 -1.82 -1.47 -21.68
C HIS A 197 -0.76 -1.83 -20.65
N THR A 198 0.49 -1.69 -21.04
CA THR A 198 1.64 -2.04 -20.20
C THR A 198 2.23 -0.81 -19.55
N VAL A 199 2.45 -0.87 -18.24
CA VAL A 199 3.07 0.18 -17.43
C VAL A 199 4.32 -0.39 -16.75
N PRO A 200 5.53 0.03 -17.13
CA PRO A 200 6.76 -0.47 -16.51
C PRO A 200 6.89 0.05 -15.07
N ALA A 201 7.41 -0.79 -14.18
CA ALA A 201 7.75 -0.41 -12.81
C ALA A 201 9.23 -0.02 -12.74
N THR A 202 9.50 1.28 -12.67
CA THR A 202 10.85 1.82 -12.52
C THR A 202 11.16 2.04 -11.04
N LEU A 203 12.31 1.53 -10.58
CA LEU A 203 12.78 1.67 -9.21
C LEU A 203 13.99 2.60 -9.19
N SER A 204 14.06 3.48 -8.19
CA SER A 204 15.26 4.28 -7.91
C SER A 204 16.39 3.41 -7.34
N SER A 205 17.62 3.91 -7.42
CA SER A 205 18.81 3.24 -6.86
C SER A 205 18.67 2.91 -5.37
N SER A 206 18.02 3.77 -4.59
CA SER A 206 17.77 3.52 -3.16
C SER A 206 16.77 2.39 -2.93
N GLN A 207 15.71 2.31 -3.74
CA GLN A 207 14.75 1.20 -3.70
C GLN A 207 15.38 -0.12 -4.14
N LEU A 208 16.20 -0.10 -5.19
CA LEU A 208 16.91 -1.29 -5.68
C LEU A 208 17.90 -1.83 -4.66
N ALA A 209 18.64 -0.97 -3.97
CA ALA A 209 19.57 -1.38 -2.90
C ALA A 209 18.84 -1.98 -1.68
N GLY A 210 17.57 -1.62 -1.47
CA GLY A 210 16.72 -2.17 -0.43
C GLY A 210 16.27 -3.60 -0.71
N ARG A 211 15.83 -4.30 0.34
CA ARG A 211 15.17 -5.62 0.26
C ARG A 211 13.66 -5.52 0.05
N GLN A 212 13.12 -4.32 0.19
CA GLN A 212 11.71 -4.02 0.08
C GLN A 212 11.53 -2.62 -0.49
N ALA A 213 10.53 -2.44 -1.34
CA ALA A 213 10.18 -1.14 -1.89
C ALA A 213 8.67 -1.03 -2.13
N LEU A 214 8.12 0.14 -1.82
CA LEU A 214 6.79 0.52 -2.31
C LEU A 214 6.91 0.92 -3.77
N ILE A 215 6.11 0.29 -4.62
CA ILE A 215 5.96 0.64 -6.03
C ILE A 215 4.62 1.31 -6.20
N THR A 216 4.60 2.45 -6.90
CA THR A 216 3.38 3.17 -7.26
C THR A 216 3.41 3.49 -8.75
N LEU A 217 2.38 3.08 -9.48
CA LEU A 217 2.27 3.24 -10.92
C LEU A 217 1.00 4.01 -11.26
N VAL A 218 1.12 4.97 -12.18
CA VAL A 218 0.00 5.76 -12.70
C VAL A 218 -0.13 5.48 -14.20
N PRO A 219 -1.08 4.63 -14.62
CA PRO A 219 -1.31 4.35 -16.02
C PRO A 219 -1.75 5.60 -16.77
N ARG A 220 -1.15 5.87 -17.93
CA ARG A 220 -1.57 6.98 -18.81
C ARG A 220 -2.96 6.76 -19.41
N ARG A 221 -3.34 5.49 -19.61
CA ARG A 221 -4.65 5.06 -20.10
C ARG A 221 -5.30 4.21 -19.02
N PHE A 222 -6.58 4.48 -18.77
CA PHE A 222 -7.35 3.80 -17.75
C PHE A 222 -8.78 3.51 -18.25
N PRO A 223 -9.49 2.58 -17.58
CA PRO A 223 -10.84 2.20 -17.93
C PRO A 223 -11.80 3.40 -17.96
N ARG A 224 -12.33 3.71 -19.14
CA ARG A 224 -13.49 4.63 -19.28
C ARG A 224 -14.78 3.91 -19.65
N ARG A 225 -14.65 2.68 -20.14
CA ARG A 225 -15.79 1.84 -20.53
C ARG A 225 -16.23 0.99 -19.34
N ILE A 226 -17.55 0.85 -19.24
CA ILE A 226 -18.20 -0.07 -18.32
C ILE A 226 -17.73 -1.50 -18.63
N GLY A 227 -17.55 -2.31 -17.60
CA GLY A 227 -17.15 -3.71 -17.70
C GLY A 227 -16.02 -4.09 -16.75
N THR A 228 -15.55 -5.32 -16.90
CA THR A 228 -14.45 -5.87 -16.12
C THR A 228 -13.10 -5.53 -16.75
N TRP A 229 -12.15 -5.20 -15.89
CA TRP A 229 -10.75 -5.00 -16.24
C TRP A 229 -9.87 -5.80 -15.31
N LEU A 230 -8.72 -6.24 -15.81
CA LEU A 230 -7.73 -6.98 -15.04
C LEU A 230 -6.43 -6.18 -15.02
N ALA A 231 -5.84 -6.04 -13.84
CA ALA A 231 -4.53 -5.48 -13.62
C ALA A 231 -3.59 -6.61 -13.17
N THR A 232 -2.66 -7.02 -14.02
CA THR A 232 -1.74 -8.13 -13.76
C THR A 232 -0.32 -7.60 -13.56
N TRP A 233 0.25 -7.83 -12.37
CA TRP A 233 1.67 -7.63 -12.10
C TRP A 233 2.46 -8.76 -12.75
N ILE A 234 3.46 -8.44 -13.56
CA ILE A 234 4.23 -9.38 -14.37
C ILE A 234 5.71 -9.11 -14.20
N LEU A 235 6.50 -10.17 -14.08
CA LEU A 235 7.96 -10.15 -14.06
C LEU A 235 8.47 -11.05 -15.18
N GLY A 236 9.14 -10.48 -16.18
CA GLY A 236 9.48 -11.19 -17.42
C GLY A 236 8.19 -11.65 -18.11
N ASP A 237 7.99 -12.96 -18.19
CA ASP A 237 6.78 -13.57 -18.75
C ASP A 237 5.88 -14.20 -17.68
N ARG A 238 6.26 -14.07 -16.40
CA ARG A 238 5.57 -14.69 -15.28
C ARG A 238 4.56 -13.71 -14.65
N PRO A 239 3.26 -14.03 -14.62
CA PRO A 239 2.31 -13.28 -13.82
C PRO A 239 2.58 -13.55 -12.33
N LEU A 240 2.74 -12.49 -11.55
CA LEU A 240 2.93 -12.55 -10.10
C LEU A 240 1.59 -12.41 -9.35
N PHE A 241 0.72 -11.51 -9.82
CA PHE A 241 -0.58 -11.26 -9.20
C PHE A 241 -1.55 -10.67 -10.21
N THR A 242 -2.84 -11.01 -10.15
CA THR A 242 -3.89 -10.39 -10.96
C THR A 242 -4.99 -9.84 -10.07
N HIS A 243 -5.30 -8.56 -10.24
CA HIS A 243 -6.44 -7.90 -9.62
C HIS A 243 -7.56 -7.73 -10.65
N GLN A 244 -8.79 -8.09 -10.28
CA GLN A 244 -9.98 -7.76 -11.07
C GLN A 244 -10.66 -6.50 -10.55
N ILE A 245 -11.03 -5.61 -11.46
CA ILE A 245 -11.78 -4.38 -11.16
C ILE A 245 -12.95 -4.22 -12.12
N ARG A 246 -14.02 -3.57 -11.65
CA ARG A 246 -15.28 -3.43 -12.37
C ARG A 246 -15.67 -1.96 -12.47
N ALA A 247 -15.80 -1.48 -13.70
CA ALA A 247 -16.36 -0.16 -13.97
C ALA A 247 -17.87 -0.31 -14.23
N ILE A 248 -18.72 0.38 -13.46
CA ILE A 248 -20.18 0.35 -13.61
C ILE A 248 -20.73 1.69 -14.09
N SER A 249 -21.98 1.68 -14.58
CA SER A 249 -22.67 2.91 -14.97
C SER A 249 -23.11 3.73 -13.75
N GLN A 250 -23.31 5.03 -13.95
CA GLN A 250 -23.86 5.88 -12.89
C GLN A 250 -25.30 5.49 -12.51
N SER A 251 -26.09 4.97 -13.45
CA SER A 251 -27.45 4.48 -13.18
C SER A 251 -27.46 3.18 -12.37
N HIS A 252 -26.47 2.30 -12.57
CA HIS A 252 -26.27 1.12 -11.74
C HIS A 252 -25.92 1.54 -10.31
N PHE A 253 -24.90 2.38 -10.15
CA PHE A 253 -24.47 2.87 -8.84
C PHE A 253 -25.62 3.52 -8.05
N ARG A 254 -26.43 4.40 -8.68
CA ARG A 254 -27.59 4.97 -7.99
C ARG A 254 -28.65 3.95 -7.56
N ARG A 255 -28.77 2.85 -8.30
CA ARG A 255 -29.70 1.76 -7.94
C ARG A 255 -29.16 0.90 -6.80
N SER A 256 -27.84 0.86 -6.60
CA SER A 256 -27.21 0.11 -5.51
C SER A 256 -27.14 0.87 -4.19
N LEU A 257 -27.35 2.20 -4.19
CA LEU A 257 -27.41 3.01 -2.97
C LEU A 257 -28.53 2.53 -2.04
N ARG A 258 -28.23 2.46 -0.75
CA ARG A 258 -29.17 2.19 0.33
C ARG A 258 -28.81 3.02 1.56
N VAL A 259 -29.82 3.27 2.39
CA VAL A 259 -29.60 3.70 3.78
C VAL A 259 -29.40 2.45 4.61
N SER A 260 -28.26 2.36 5.27
CA SER A 260 -27.92 1.29 6.21
C SER A 260 -28.42 1.58 7.61
N ASP A 261 -28.55 2.86 7.98
CA ASP A 261 -28.95 3.27 9.31
C ASP A 261 -29.34 4.76 9.31
N THR A 262 -30.15 5.16 10.30
CA THR A 262 -30.55 6.56 10.51
C THR A 262 -30.43 6.97 11.96
N ARG A 263 -29.97 8.20 12.20
CA ARG A 263 -29.80 8.80 13.53
C ARG A 263 -30.20 10.26 13.51
N PHE A 264 -30.51 10.79 14.68
CA PHE A 264 -30.59 12.23 14.93
C PHE A 264 -29.29 12.74 15.52
N ILE A 265 -28.85 13.89 15.05
CA ILE A 265 -27.88 14.73 15.74
C ILE A 265 -28.68 15.68 16.61
N VAL A 266 -28.52 15.58 17.93
CA VAL A 266 -29.23 16.38 18.90
C VAL A 266 -28.24 17.28 19.62
N GLN A 267 -28.55 18.57 19.65
CA GLN A 267 -27.77 19.60 20.32
C GLN A 267 -28.62 20.30 21.37
N ARG A 268 -28.27 20.16 22.65
CA ARG A 268 -28.98 20.85 23.75
C ARG A 268 -28.42 22.23 24.04
N ASP A 269 -27.10 22.37 23.98
CA ASP A 269 -26.37 23.63 24.15
C ASP A 269 -25.21 23.71 23.13
N LYS A 270 -24.39 24.76 23.18
CA LYS A 270 -23.30 24.97 22.21
C LYS A 270 -22.22 23.87 22.23
N GLN A 271 -22.11 23.07 23.29
CA GLN A 271 -21.05 22.07 23.45
C GLN A 271 -21.56 20.63 23.51
N ASN A 272 -22.86 20.43 23.72
CA ASN A 272 -23.44 19.11 23.94
C ASN A 272 -24.16 18.59 22.69
N LEU A 273 -23.39 17.97 21.79
CA LEU A 273 -23.85 17.30 20.59
C LEU A 273 -23.74 15.78 20.77
N HIS A 274 -24.83 15.06 20.55
CA HIS A 274 -24.83 13.59 20.60
C HIS A 274 -25.70 13.00 19.49
N LEU A 275 -25.44 11.72 19.17
CA LEU A 275 -26.25 10.94 18.24
C LEU A 275 -27.32 10.17 19.01
N ALA A 276 -28.57 10.26 18.56
CA ALA A 276 -29.70 9.52 19.10
C ALA A 276 -30.35 8.67 18.01
N ARG A 277 -30.87 7.49 18.37
CA ARG A 277 -31.64 6.65 17.44
C ARG A 277 -33.03 7.23 17.18
N HIS A 278 -33.64 7.71 18.24
CA HIS A 278 -34.96 8.33 18.23
C HIS A 278 -34.85 9.80 18.57
N LEU A 279 -35.81 10.59 18.09
CA LEU A 279 -35.89 11.99 18.45
C LEU A 279 -36.30 12.10 19.93
N PRO A 280 -35.45 12.67 20.81
CA PRO A 280 -35.86 12.93 22.18
C PRO A 280 -36.95 14.02 22.21
N PRO A 281 -37.70 14.14 23.33
CA PRO A 281 -38.57 15.30 23.55
C PRO A 281 -37.80 16.59 23.28
N LEU A 282 -38.39 17.50 22.51
CA LEU A 282 -37.73 18.73 22.05
C LEU A 282 -37.53 19.76 23.18
N GLU A 283 -38.10 19.53 24.36
CA GLU A 283 -37.88 20.36 25.55
C GLU A 283 -36.40 20.40 25.93
N GLY A 284 -35.81 21.61 25.90
CA GLY A 284 -34.38 21.80 26.18
C GLY A 284 -33.43 21.34 25.06
N VAL A 285 -33.95 20.99 23.89
CA VAL A 285 -33.16 20.75 22.68
C VAL A 285 -33.08 22.05 21.88
N ALA A 286 -31.87 22.54 21.63
CA ALA A 286 -31.67 23.74 20.82
C ALA A 286 -31.75 23.43 19.33
N ARG A 287 -31.06 22.39 18.87
CA ARG A 287 -30.99 22.03 17.44
C ARG A 287 -31.06 20.53 17.21
N VAL A 288 -31.64 20.14 16.10
CA VAL A 288 -31.79 18.75 15.66
C VAL A 288 -31.42 18.65 14.19
N GLY A 289 -30.70 17.62 13.81
CA GLY A 289 -30.36 17.34 12.42
C GLY A 289 -30.46 15.86 12.09
N PRO A 290 -30.68 15.51 10.81
CA PRO A 290 -30.64 14.13 10.37
C PRO A 290 -29.19 13.66 10.17
N CYS A 291 -28.96 12.37 10.42
CA CYS A 291 -27.73 11.67 10.09
C CYS A 291 -28.09 10.34 9.43
N PHE A 292 -27.71 10.19 8.16
CA PHE A 292 -27.93 8.97 7.39
C PHE A 292 -26.61 8.23 7.21
N LEU A 293 -26.59 6.92 7.47
CA LEU A 293 -25.48 6.06 7.04
C LEU A 293 -25.84 5.48 5.69
N VAL A 294 -25.11 5.88 4.64
CA VAL A 294 -25.38 5.51 3.25
C VAL A 294 -24.30 4.56 2.77
N SER A 295 -24.68 3.48 2.10
CA SER A 295 -23.75 2.52 1.49
C SER A 295 -24.23 2.06 0.12
N SER A 296 -23.33 1.48 -0.67
CA SER A 296 -23.67 0.75 -1.89
C SER A 296 -23.79 -0.75 -1.60
N LYS A 297 -24.73 -1.42 -2.28
CA LYS A 297 -24.83 -2.89 -2.30
C LYS A 297 -23.76 -3.57 -3.18
N GLU A 298 -23.05 -2.81 -4.01
CA GLU A 298 -21.98 -3.36 -4.86
C GLU A 298 -20.71 -3.59 -4.04
N PRO A 299 -20.10 -4.80 -4.06
CA PRO A 299 -18.86 -5.08 -3.33
C PRO A 299 -17.66 -4.24 -3.81
N GLY A 300 -16.85 -3.79 -2.84
CA GLY A 300 -15.66 -2.99 -3.06
C GLY A 300 -15.94 -1.69 -3.80
N MET A 301 -17.13 -1.10 -3.64
CA MET A 301 -17.57 0.08 -4.38
C MET A 301 -16.85 1.35 -3.93
N ALA A 302 -16.58 2.24 -4.88
CA ALA A 302 -16.30 3.65 -4.64
C ALA A 302 -16.95 4.52 -5.72
N GLY A 303 -17.74 5.51 -5.32
CA GLY A 303 -18.39 6.44 -6.25
C GLY A 303 -18.82 7.72 -5.57
N LEU A 304 -18.82 8.83 -6.30
CA LEU A 304 -19.34 10.11 -5.81
C LEU A 304 -20.85 10.20 -6.07
N CYS A 305 -21.60 10.63 -5.07
CA CYS A 305 -23.02 10.90 -5.20
C CYS A 305 -23.38 12.24 -4.58
N SER A 306 -24.00 13.12 -5.37
CA SER A 306 -24.72 14.26 -4.80
C SER A 306 -25.92 13.73 -4.03
N LEU A 307 -25.90 14.01 -2.72
CA LEU A 307 -26.95 13.72 -1.77
C LEU A 307 -27.54 15.04 -1.31
N HIS A 308 -28.85 15.07 -1.12
CA HIS A 308 -29.51 16.20 -0.49
C HIS A 308 -30.57 15.74 0.50
N VAL A 309 -30.75 16.53 1.55
CA VAL A 309 -31.80 16.32 2.54
C VAL A 309 -32.87 17.38 2.41
N ARG A 310 -34.13 16.94 2.40
CA ARG A 310 -35.28 17.83 2.45
C ARG A 310 -36.11 17.55 3.68
N THR A 311 -36.65 18.60 4.29
CA THR A 311 -37.61 18.46 5.38
C THR A 311 -39.01 18.31 4.80
N GLN A 312 -39.72 17.25 5.19
CA GLN A 312 -41.12 17.08 4.85
C GLN A 312 -41.98 17.96 5.76
N VAL A 313 -42.79 18.83 5.16
CA VAL A 313 -43.78 19.68 5.84
C VAL A 313 -45.12 19.43 5.16
N PRO A 314 -46.17 18.97 5.88
CA PRO A 314 -47.48 18.73 5.30
C PRO A 314 -48.03 19.96 4.58
N GLY A 315 -48.57 19.76 3.37
CA GLY A 315 -49.12 20.85 2.55
C GLY A 315 -48.09 21.74 1.84
N SER A 316 -46.78 21.51 2.04
CA SER A 316 -45.74 22.27 1.33
C SER A 316 -45.59 21.81 -0.12
N VAL A 317 -45.68 22.74 -1.06
CA VAL A 317 -45.46 22.51 -2.50
C VAL A 317 -43.96 22.30 -2.82
N GLN A 318 -43.07 22.91 -2.03
CA GLN A 318 -41.63 22.78 -2.19
C GLN A 318 -40.97 22.58 -0.81
N PRO A 319 -40.65 21.31 -0.44
CA PRO A 319 -40.04 21.04 0.84
C PRO A 319 -38.65 21.71 0.94
N PRO A 320 -38.33 22.39 2.06
CA PRO A 320 -37.09 23.15 2.19
C PRO A 320 -35.88 22.23 2.07
N LEU A 321 -34.90 22.67 1.27
CA LEU A 321 -33.61 22.00 1.09
C LEU A 321 -32.68 22.41 2.22
N LEU A 322 -32.16 21.43 2.97
CA LEU A 322 -31.18 21.70 4.01
C LEU A 322 -29.79 21.93 3.39
N VAL A 323 -29.31 20.93 2.65
CA VAL A 323 -27.99 20.94 1.99
C VAL A 323 -28.02 20.02 0.77
N GLU A 324 -27.19 20.32 -0.22
CA GLU A 324 -26.77 19.42 -1.29
C GLU A 324 -25.23 19.31 -1.26
N GLU A 325 -24.70 18.09 -1.22
CA GLU A 325 -23.25 17.84 -1.16
C GLU A 325 -22.87 16.57 -1.94
N ASP A 326 -21.71 16.60 -2.62
CA ASP A 326 -21.11 15.44 -3.25
C ASP A 326 -20.36 14.59 -2.21
N VAL A 327 -20.85 13.37 -1.96
CA VAL A 327 -20.29 12.47 -0.96
C VAL A 327 -19.65 11.26 -1.64
N LEU A 328 -18.46 10.87 -1.19
CA LEU A 328 -17.86 9.58 -1.56
C LEU A 328 -18.59 8.44 -0.83
N ILE A 329 -19.29 7.60 -1.58
CA ILE A 329 -19.97 6.41 -1.06
C ILE A 329 -19.16 5.17 -1.41
N THR A 330 -18.97 4.33 -0.40
CA THR A 330 -18.36 2.99 -0.54
C THR A 330 -19.38 1.87 -0.30
N ASP A 331 -18.91 0.62 -0.29
CA ASP A 331 -19.70 -0.53 0.18
C ASP A 331 -19.83 -0.60 1.72
N GLY A 332 -19.10 0.26 2.44
CA GLY A 332 -19.25 0.51 3.87
C GLY A 332 -20.19 1.69 4.19
N PRO A 333 -20.65 1.80 5.45
CA PRO A 333 -21.50 2.91 5.88
C PRO A 333 -20.73 4.23 5.85
N THR A 334 -21.21 5.17 5.03
CA THR A 334 -20.71 6.54 4.96
C THR A 334 -21.70 7.46 5.65
N MET A 335 -21.23 8.21 6.66
CA MET A 335 -22.06 9.17 7.37
C MET A 335 -22.32 10.40 6.51
N PHE A 336 -23.59 10.75 6.35
CA PHE A 336 -24.04 12.00 5.75
C PHE A 336 -24.92 12.77 6.72
N ALA A 337 -24.43 13.93 7.15
CA ALA A 337 -25.03 14.77 8.17
C ALA A 337 -24.99 16.24 7.71
N PRO A 338 -26.04 16.75 7.04
CA PRO A 338 -26.07 18.08 6.42
C PRO A 338 -26.13 19.26 7.42
N GLY A 339 -25.87 19.01 8.71
CA GLY A 339 -26.05 19.97 9.79
C GLY A 339 -27.39 19.84 10.52
N THR A 340 -27.64 20.80 11.41
CA THR A 340 -28.81 20.82 12.29
C THR A 340 -29.70 22.04 11.99
N VAL A 341 -30.97 21.95 12.34
CA VAL A 341 -31.95 23.06 12.33
C VAL A 341 -32.41 23.37 13.74
N ASP A 342 -32.92 24.57 13.98
CA ASP A 342 -33.44 24.93 15.30
C ASP A 342 -34.67 24.06 15.62
N ALA A 343 -34.72 23.54 16.85
CA ALA A 343 -35.77 22.62 17.27
C ALA A 343 -37.18 23.26 17.18
N CYS A 344 -37.25 24.58 17.37
CA CYS A 344 -38.48 25.37 17.23
C CYS A 344 -39.05 25.34 15.80
N ASP A 345 -38.20 25.22 14.78
CA ASP A 345 -38.60 25.21 13.37
C ASP A 345 -39.17 23.84 12.94
N LEU A 346 -38.98 22.81 13.75
CA LEU A 346 -39.46 21.45 13.46
C LEU A 346 -40.92 21.20 13.85
N GLY A 347 -41.60 22.16 14.46
CA GLY A 347 -42.98 21.97 14.94
C GLY A 347 -44.01 21.58 13.86
N GLN A 348 -43.73 21.88 12.59
CA GLN A 348 -44.57 21.48 11.44
C GLN A 348 -43.92 20.41 10.56
N ALA A 349 -42.70 19.99 10.87
CA ALA A 349 -41.97 19.01 10.07
C ALA A 349 -42.34 17.58 10.51
N THR A 350 -42.54 16.69 9.55
CA THR A 350 -42.89 15.28 9.81
C THR A 350 -41.71 14.33 9.65
N ALA A 351 -40.76 14.64 8.76
CA ALA A 351 -39.60 13.79 8.51
C ALA A 351 -38.48 14.53 7.77
N PHE A 352 -37.30 13.90 7.71
CA PHE A 352 -36.22 14.25 6.80
C PHE A 352 -36.10 13.20 5.69
N ASP A 353 -36.14 13.63 4.44
CA ASP A 353 -35.93 12.77 3.27
C ASP A 353 -34.50 12.90 2.75
N LEU A 354 -33.76 11.79 2.74
CA LEU A 354 -32.52 11.68 1.98
C LEU A 354 -32.83 11.36 0.53
N ARG A 355 -32.31 12.16 -0.40
CA ARG A 355 -32.53 11.98 -1.84
C ARG A 355 -31.23 11.98 -2.65
N ALA A 356 -31.26 11.23 -3.75
CA ALA A 356 -30.23 11.22 -4.78
C ALA A 356 -30.88 11.36 -6.17
N LYS A 357 -30.59 12.45 -6.88
CA LYS A 357 -31.19 12.77 -8.21
C LYS A 357 -32.72 12.60 -8.26
N GLY A 358 -33.42 13.09 -7.26
CA GLY A 358 -34.88 13.08 -7.18
C GLY A 358 -35.50 11.78 -6.66
N ARG A 359 -34.72 10.71 -6.45
CA ARG A 359 -35.19 9.48 -5.80
C ARG A 359 -34.93 9.56 -4.28
N THR A 360 -35.93 9.27 -3.46
CA THR A 360 -35.77 9.07 -2.02
C THR A 360 -35.03 7.76 -1.74
N LEU A 361 -33.94 7.85 -0.98
CA LEU A 361 -33.13 6.73 -0.53
C LEU A 361 -33.56 6.22 0.85
N GLY A 362 -34.00 7.12 1.71
CA GLY A 362 -34.53 6.82 3.04
C GLY A 362 -35.17 8.06 3.66
N THR A 363 -35.99 7.81 4.66
CA THR A 363 -36.76 8.83 5.38
C THR A 363 -36.53 8.62 6.87
N LEU A 364 -36.23 9.70 7.59
CA LEU A 364 -36.06 9.71 9.04
C LEU A 364 -37.24 10.47 9.65
N SER A 365 -38.16 9.74 10.29
CA SER A 365 -39.39 10.30 10.85
C SER A 365 -39.11 11.14 12.11
N LEU A 366 -39.63 12.37 12.16
CA LEU A 366 -39.60 13.20 13.36
C LEU A 366 -40.68 12.80 14.38
N SER A 367 -41.73 12.14 13.91
CA SER A 367 -42.75 11.55 14.77
C SER A 367 -42.26 10.20 15.28
N PRO A 368 -42.47 9.88 16.57
CA PRO A 368 -42.23 8.53 17.07
C PRO A 368 -43.06 7.51 16.29
N ALA A 369 -42.55 6.28 16.15
CA ALA A 369 -43.31 5.19 15.54
C ALA A 369 -44.72 5.11 16.15
N PRO A 370 -45.75 4.91 15.31
CA PRO A 370 -47.13 4.88 15.74
C PRO A 370 -47.35 3.73 16.74
N VAL A 371 -47.59 4.07 18.01
CA VAL A 371 -47.94 3.09 19.05
C VAL A 371 -49.44 2.81 18.96
N ALA A 372 -49.81 1.55 18.78
CA ALA A 372 -51.20 1.14 18.80
C ALA A 372 -51.78 1.35 20.22
N ASN A 373 -52.66 2.35 20.34
CA ASN A 373 -53.37 2.62 21.59
C ASN A 373 -54.73 1.91 21.55
N PHE A 374 -54.84 0.83 22.31
CA PHE A 374 -56.11 0.13 22.54
C PHE A 374 -56.92 0.90 23.60
N THR A 375 -58.18 1.20 23.31
CA THR A 375 -59.08 1.72 24.35
C THR A 375 -59.48 0.59 25.30
N ALA A 376 -59.94 0.94 26.51
CA ALA A 376 -60.47 -0.02 27.47
C ALA A 376 -61.67 -0.85 26.94
N GLU A 377 -62.29 -0.39 25.86
CA GLU A 377 -63.41 -1.03 25.16
C GLU A 377 -62.96 -1.91 23.97
N GLY A 378 -61.65 -2.06 23.74
CA GLY A 378 -61.10 -2.81 22.60
C GLY A 378 -61.15 -2.06 21.26
N GLY A 379 -61.46 -0.75 21.29
CA GLY A 379 -61.48 0.09 20.10
C GLY A 379 -60.08 0.50 19.63
N PHE A 380 -59.90 0.59 18.32
CA PHE A 380 -58.68 1.06 17.68
C PHE A 380 -58.75 2.56 17.41
N LYS A 381 -57.80 3.36 17.93
CA LYS A 381 -57.64 4.75 17.53
C LYS A 381 -56.82 4.82 16.24
N SER A 382 -57.45 5.33 15.18
CA SER A 382 -56.79 5.69 13.92
C SER A 382 -55.61 6.63 14.18
N ILE A 383 -54.46 6.32 13.59
CA ILE A 383 -53.23 7.10 13.74
C ILE A 383 -53.11 8.04 12.54
N SER A 384 -52.69 9.28 12.78
CA SER A 384 -52.39 10.25 11.72
C SER A 384 -51.35 9.71 10.74
N ASP A 385 -51.42 10.12 9.47
CA ASP A 385 -50.55 9.67 8.38
C ASP A 385 -49.07 9.58 8.81
N PHE A 386 -48.58 8.34 9.01
CA PHE A 386 -47.20 8.07 9.38
C PHE A 386 -46.42 7.55 8.16
N PRO A 387 -45.28 8.16 7.81
CA PRO A 387 -44.48 7.72 6.67
C PRO A 387 -43.71 6.43 7.02
N TRP A 388 -44.33 5.28 6.76
CA TRP A 388 -43.67 3.98 6.89
C TRP A 388 -42.41 3.91 6.03
N SER A 389 -41.29 3.55 6.67
CA SER A 389 -39.99 3.37 6.03
C SER A 389 -39.26 2.19 6.68
N ALA A 390 -38.20 1.68 6.04
CA ALA A 390 -37.37 0.61 6.62
C ALA A 390 -36.80 1.02 8.01
N ALA A 391 -36.51 2.31 8.21
CA ALA A 391 -36.09 2.81 9.52
C ALA A 391 -37.21 2.71 10.56
N ALA A 392 -38.47 2.93 10.17
CA ALA A 392 -39.62 2.76 11.08
C ALA A 392 -39.92 1.29 11.39
N GLU A 393 -39.62 0.36 10.47
CA GLU A 393 -39.72 -1.08 10.74
C GLU A 393 -38.67 -1.52 11.76
N ASP A 394 -37.43 -1.04 11.64
CA ASP A 394 -36.37 -1.28 12.64
C ASP A 394 -36.71 -0.70 14.02
N GLU A 395 -37.58 0.32 14.13
CA GLU A 395 -38.05 0.84 15.42
C GLU A 395 -39.07 -0.08 16.13
N LEU A 396 -39.70 -1.01 15.41
CA LEU A 396 -40.69 -1.94 15.98
C LEU A 396 -40.07 -3.25 16.51
N THR A 397 -38.83 -3.57 16.13
CA THR A 397 -38.09 -4.78 16.55
C THR A 397 -37.12 -4.49 17.68
#